data_AF-A0AAU3KW41-F1
#
_entry.id   AF-A0AAU3KW41-F1
#
_cell.length_a   1.000
_cell.length_b   1.000
_cell.length_c   1.000
_cell.angle_alpha   90.00
_cell.angle_beta   90.00
_cell.angle_gamma   90.00
#
_symmetry.space_group_name_H-M   'P 1'
#
loop_
_entity.id
_entity.type
_entity.pdbx_description
1 polymer ?
#
loop_
_entity_poly.entity_id
_entity_poly.type
_entity_poly.pdbx_seq_one_letter_code
_entity_poly.pdbx_strand_id
1 'polypeptide(L)'
;MNAIGAPAPRPCASCPYRRDVPSGIWAATEYSKLAAYDRPTMEQPPGVFLCHQNDSGSSASRVCAGWAGCHDGDELLAVRIGVMDQTLSIETAEAIRDYTSPVPLFGSGNEAAKAGMAEIAQPGPEAEAAIVKITRRRQDLY
;
A
#
# COMPACT_ATOMS: atom_id res chain seq x y z
N MET A 1 13.50 1.92 -16.99
CA MET A 1 12.84 1.98 -15.67
C MET A 1 13.20 0.71 -14.92
N ASN A 2 13.54 0.80 -13.63
CA ASN A 2 13.79 -0.42 -12.85
C ASN A 2 12.46 -1.12 -12.56
N ALA A 3 12.44 -2.44 -12.69
CA ALA A 3 11.27 -3.24 -12.38
C ALA A 3 10.90 -3.07 -10.89
N ILE A 4 9.60 -2.97 -10.61
CA ILE A 4 9.08 -2.89 -9.24
C ILE A 4 9.27 -4.26 -8.57
N GLY A 5 9.84 -4.27 -7.36
CA GLY A 5 10.04 -5.52 -6.62
C GLY A 5 8.75 -6.09 -6.01
N ALA A 6 8.76 -7.40 -5.74
CA ALA A 6 7.70 -8.14 -5.04
C ALA A 6 7.32 -7.53 -3.67
N PRO A 7 6.08 -7.76 -3.19
CA PRO A 7 5.67 -7.31 -1.87
C PRO A 7 6.62 -7.79 -0.76
N ALA A 8 6.74 -7.00 0.31
CA ALA A 8 7.55 -7.40 1.46
C ALA A 8 6.91 -8.61 2.17
N PRO A 9 7.69 -9.52 2.78
CA PRO A 9 7.12 -10.67 3.51
C PRO A 9 6.10 -10.29 4.59
N ARG A 10 6.17 -9.06 5.11
CA ARG A 10 5.22 -8.49 6.07
C ARG A 10 4.89 -7.05 5.68
N PRO A 11 3.62 -6.60 5.77
CA PRO A 11 3.27 -5.19 5.63
C PRO A 11 4.01 -4.35 6.67
N CYS A 12 4.44 -3.14 6.30
CA CYS A 12 5.23 -2.29 7.18
C CYS A 12 4.45 -1.88 8.46
N ALA A 13 5.17 -1.39 9.47
CA ALA A 13 4.59 -0.98 10.75
C ALA A 13 3.51 0.11 10.64
N SER A 14 3.58 0.94 9.61
CA SER A 14 2.62 2.02 9.35
C SER A 14 1.68 1.74 8.18
N CYS A 15 1.58 0.49 7.72
CA CYS A 15 0.75 0.15 6.56
C CYS A 15 -0.72 0.43 6.84
N PRO A 16 -1.43 1.22 6.01
CA PRO A 16 -2.82 1.59 6.26
C PRO A 16 -3.81 0.41 6.19
N TYR A 17 -3.42 -0.71 5.56
CA TYR A 17 -4.24 -1.92 5.48
C TYR A 17 -4.22 -2.77 6.75
N ARG A 18 -3.29 -2.54 7.68
CA ARG A 18 -3.18 -3.34 8.91
C ARG A 18 -4.26 -2.96 9.92
N ARG A 19 -4.85 -3.93 10.60
CA ARG A 19 -5.85 -3.65 11.67
C ARG A 19 -5.24 -3.14 12.96
N ASP A 20 -3.94 -3.36 13.17
CA ASP A 20 -3.19 -3.00 14.37
C ASP A 20 -2.35 -1.72 14.19
N VAL A 21 -2.66 -0.90 13.18
CA VAL A 21 -2.02 0.40 12.95
C VAL A 21 -2.91 1.51 13.53
N PRO A 22 -2.35 2.53 14.21
CA PRO A 22 -3.15 3.64 14.67
C PRO A 22 -3.63 4.51 13.50
N SER A 23 -4.77 5.18 13.71
CA SER A 23 -5.37 6.10 12.75
C SER A 23 -4.56 7.40 12.61
N GLY A 24 -4.71 8.10 11.48
CA GLY A 24 -4.16 9.44 11.31
C GLY A 24 -2.65 9.52 11.04
N ILE A 25 -1.98 8.41 10.68
CA ILE A 25 -0.55 8.44 10.32
C ILE A 25 -0.31 9.14 8.98
N TRP A 26 -1.11 8.83 7.96
CA TRP A 26 -0.90 9.33 6.60
C TRP A 26 -1.85 10.49 6.28
N ALA A 27 -1.50 11.29 5.26
CA ALA A 27 -2.39 12.34 4.78
C ALA A 27 -3.71 11.76 4.23
N ALA A 28 -4.79 12.55 4.29
CA ALA A 28 -6.13 12.12 3.85
C ALA A 28 -6.12 11.58 2.41
N THR A 29 -5.35 12.24 1.55
CA THR A 29 -5.17 11.88 0.14
C THR A 29 -4.54 10.51 -0.06
N GLU A 30 -3.74 10.00 0.88
CA GLU A 30 -3.19 8.64 0.81
C GLU A 30 -4.27 7.60 1.10
N TYR A 31 -5.11 7.84 2.11
CA TYR A 31 -6.23 6.97 2.43
C TYR A 31 -7.30 6.97 1.32
N SER A 32 -7.59 8.11 0.70
CA SER A 32 -8.55 8.22 -0.39
C SER A 32 -8.22 7.33 -1.60
N LYS A 33 -6.94 7.01 -1.82
CA LYS A 33 -6.51 6.13 -2.92
C LYS A 33 -6.96 4.68 -2.71
N LEU A 34 -7.05 4.22 -1.46
CA LEU A 34 -7.24 2.80 -1.14
C LEU A 34 -8.58 2.28 -1.68
N ALA A 35 -9.64 3.06 -1.50
CA ALA A 35 -11.00 2.75 -1.95
C ALA A 35 -11.12 2.58 -3.47
N ALA A 36 -10.22 3.20 -4.24
CA ALA A 36 -10.28 3.12 -5.70
C ALA A 36 -9.97 1.71 -6.23
N TYR A 37 -9.22 0.90 -5.47
CA TYR A 37 -8.89 -0.48 -5.83
C TYR A 37 -10.01 -1.48 -5.50
N ASP A 38 -11.01 -1.09 -4.72
CA ASP A 38 -12.19 -1.94 -4.46
C ASP A 38 -13.21 -1.92 -5.62
N ARG A 39 -12.99 -1.06 -6.63
CA ARG A 39 -13.92 -0.90 -7.76
C ARG A 39 -13.83 -2.09 -8.72
N PRO A 40 -14.84 -2.29 -9.58
CA PRO A 40 -14.73 -3.22 -10.71
C PRO A 40 -13.45 -2.96 -11.50
N THR A 41 -12.81 -4.01 -12.00
CA THR A 41 -11.47 -4.00 -12.61
C THR A 41 -11.27 -2.86 -13.63
N MET A 42 -12.27 -2.57 -14.48
CA MET A 42 -12.18 -1.51 -15.48
C MET A 42 -12.23 -0.06 -14.94
N GLU A 43 -12.63 0.11 -13.68
CA GLU A 43 -12.76 1.41 -13.00
C GLU A 43 -11.64 1.67 -11.97
N GLN A 44 -10.75 0.69 -11.76
CA GLN A 44 -9.62 0.80 -10.86
C GLN A 44 -8.52 1.70 -11.42
N PRO A 45 -7.66 2.28 -10.57
CA PRO A 45 -6.45 2.94 -11.03
C PRO A 45 -5.50 1.96 -11.75
N PRO A 46 -4.80 2.37 -12.82
CA PRO A 46 -3.87 1.50 -13.54
C PRO A 46 -2.51 1.35 -12.84
N GLY A 47 -2.21 2.20 -11.85
CA GLY A 47 -0.93 2.22 -11.17
C GLY A 47 -0.82 1.17 -10.07
N VAL A 48 0.33 0.50 -9.97
CA VAL A 48 0.64 -0.43 -8.87
C VAL A 48 0.80 0.34 -7.58
N PHE A 49 0.18 -0.14 -6.49
CA PHE A 49 0.30 0.52 -5.20
C PHE A 49 1.63 0.16 -4.52
N LEU A 50 2.53 1.13 -4.43
CA LEU A 50 3.89 0.94 -3.90
C LEU A 50 3.95 1.13 -2.38
N CYS A 51 4.96 0.53 -1.75
CA CYS A 51 5.21 0.70 -0.32
C CYS A 51 5.71 2.12 0.00
N HIS A 52 4.98 2.86 0.85
CA HIS A 52 5.37 4.21 1.31
C HIS A 52 6.72 4.28 2.07
N GLN A 53 7.28 3.16 2.51
CA GLN A 53 8.56 3.15 3.23
C GLN A 53 9.78 3.27 2.30
N ASN A 54 9.58 3.14 1.00
CA ASN A 54 10.63 3.22 -0.01
C ASN A 54 10.27 4.30 -1.02
N ASP A 55 11.27 5.02 -1.52
CA ASP A 55 11.04 6.09 -2.48
C ASP A 55 10.62 5.51 -3.83
N SER A 56 9.63 6.15 -4.45
CA SER A 56 9.18 5.78 -5.79
C SER A 56 10.32 5.97 -6.79
N GLY A 57 10.59 4.95 -7.60
CA GLY A 57 11.68 4.98 -8.59
C GLY A 57 13.06 4.62 -8.05
N SER A 58 13.21 4.42 -6.73
CA SER A 58 14.43 3.83 -6.16
C SER A 58 14.57 2.35 -6.56
N SER A 59 15.78 1.81 -6.52
CA SER A 59 16.02 0.36 -6.67
C SER A 59 15.37 -0.48 -5.56
N ALA A 60 14.94 0.15 -4.46
CA ALA A 60 14.21 -0.48 -3.38
C ALA A 60 12.67 -0.40 -3.57
N SER A 61 12.18 0.22 -4.65
CA SER A 61 10.76 0.32 -4.96
C SER A 61 10.14 -1.07 -5.05
N ARG A 62 9.01 -1.25 -4.37
CA ARG A 62 8.32 -2.54 -4.29
C ARG A 62 6.84 -2.38 -4.03
N VAL A 63 6.08 -3.42 -4.39
CA VAL A 63 4.64 -3.48 -4.13
C VAL A 63 4.34 -3.37 -2.63
N CYS A 64 3.27 -2.66 -2.29
CA CYS A 64 2.75 -2.62 -0.93
C CYS A 64 2.18 -3.98 -0.54
N ALA A 65 2.74 -4.60 0.49
CA ALA A 65 2.30 -5.90 0.98
C ALA A 65 0.87 -5.89 1.56
N GLY A 66 0.46 -4.77 2.18
CA GLY A 66 -0.92 -4.64 2.66
C GLY A 66 -1.93 -4.55 1.52
N TRP A 67 -1.58 -3.89 0.42
CA TRP A 67 -2.41 -3.83 -0.78
C TRP A 67 -2.50 -5.20 -1.45
N ALA A 68 -1.36 -5.89 -1.65
CA ALA A 68 -1.32 -7.22 -2.23
C ALA A 68 -2.13 -8.25 -1.41
N GLY A 69 -2.13 -8.15 -0.07
CA GLY A 69 -2.89 -9.08 0.78
C GLY A 69 -4.34 -8.69 1.05
N CYS A 70 -4.79 -7.50 0.66
CA CYS A 70 -6.16 -7.04 0.86
C CYS A 70 -7.05 -7.30 -0.36
N HIS A 71 -6.46 -7.27 -1.56
CA HIS A 71 -7.19 -7.36 -2.82
C HIS A 71 -6.93 -8.68 -3.51
N ASP A 72 -7.91 -9.14 -4.29
CA ASP A 72 -7.71 -10.28 -5.18
C ASP A 72 -6.77 -9.88 -6.32
N GLY A 73 -5.57 -10.47 -6.34
CA GLY A 73 -4.53 -10.17 -7.31
C GLY A 73 -4.93 -10.41 -8.77
N ASP A 74 -5.89 -11.31 -9.03
CA ASP A 74 -6.40 -11.58 -10.38
C ASP A 74 -7.34 -10.48 -10.89
N GLU A 75 -8.02 -9.78 -9.98
CA GLU A 75 -8.95 -8.69 -10.28
C GLU A 75 -8.30 -7.30 -10.26
N LEU A 76 -6.98 -7.21 -10.05
CA LEU A 76 -6.26 -5.94 -10.04
C LEU A 76 -5.87 -5.49 -11.46
N LEU A 77 -6.48 -4.41 -11.94
CA LEU A 77 -6.10 -3.78 -13.21
C LEU A 77 -4.62 -3.37 -13.23
N ALA A 78 -4.13 -2.85 -12.11
CA ALA A 78 -2.75 -2.43 -11.97
C ALA A 78 -1.73 -3.56 -12.18
N VAL A 79 -2.07 -4.80 -11.81
CA VAL A 79 -1.21 -5.96 -12.06
C VAL A 79 -1.19 -6.30 -13.55
N ARG A 80 -2.36 -6.28 -14.20
CA ARG A 80 -2.48 -6.55 -15.65
C ARG A 80 -1.71 -5.54 -16.48
N ILE A 81 -1.88 -4.25 -16.19
CA ILE A 81 -1.15 -3.17 -16.87
C ILE A 81 0.33 -3.23 -16.56
N GLY A 82 0.71 -3.45 -15.28
CA GLY A 82 2.11 -3.53 -14.87
C GLY A 82 2.91 -4.66 -15.54
N VAL A 83 2.27 -5.79 -15.83
CA VAL A 83 2.90 -6.86 -16.63
C VAL A 83 3.01 -6.46 -18.10
N MET A 84 1.95 -5.86 -18.67
CA MET A 84 1.91 -5.43 -20.07
C MET A 84 2.95 -4.35 -20.38
N ASP A 85 3.16 -3.39 -19.47
CA ASP A 85 4.11 -2.30 -19.61
C ASP A 85 5.53 -2.65 -19.10
N GLN A 86 5.72 -3.89 -18.64
CA GLN A 86 6.98 -4.45 -18.11
C GLN A 86 7.51 -3.72 -16.87
N THR A 87 6.66 -2.98 -16.13
CA THR A 87 7.01 -2.43 -14.82
C THR A 87 6.97 -3.49 -13.72
N LEU A 88 6.21 -4.58 -13.92
CA LEU A 88 6.21 -5.80 -13.12
C LEU A 88 6.74 -6.98 -13.94
N SER A 89 7.59 -7.81 -13.32
CA SER A 89 7.92 -9.12 -13.88
C SER A 89 6.77 -10.12 -13.66
N ILE A 90 6.76 -11.22 -14.42
CA ILE A 90 5.76 -12.29 -14.25
C ILE A 90 5.83 -12.86 -12.84
N GLU A 91 7.04 -13.08 -12.32
CA GLU A 91 7.29 -13.61 -10.98
C GLU A 91 6.80 -12.65 -9.90
N THR A 92 6.92 -11.34 -10.15
CA THR A 92 6.38 -10.32 -9.24
C THR A 92 4.86 -10.35 -9.24
N ALA A 93 4.23 -10.51 -10.39
CA ALA A 93 2.78 -10.63 -10.49
C ALA A 93 2.25 -11.90 -9.80
N GLU A 94 2.94 -13.03 -9.92
CA GLU A 94 2.65 -14.26 -9.17
C GLU A 94 2.77 -14.03 -7.66
N ALA A 95 3.87 -13.38 -7.22
CA ALA A 95 4.07 -13.07 -5.81
C ALA A 95 3.02 -12.11 -5.23
N ILE A 96 2.34 -11.30 -6.05
CA ILE A 96 1.20 -10.48 -5.61
C ILE A 96 -0.04 -11.37 -5.43
N ARG A 97 -0.37 -12.21 -6.41
CA ARG A 97 -1.53 -13.11 -6.37
C ARG A 97 -1.48 -14.10 -5.21
N ASP A 98 -0.31 -14.65 -4.95
CA ASP A 98 -0.11 -15.64 -3.89
C ASP A 98 0.11 -15.02 -2.50
N TYR A 99 0.09 -13.69 -2.40
CA TYR A 99 0.47 -13.01 -1.18
C TYR A 99 -0.53 -13.26 -0.04
N THR A 100 -0.05 -13.85 1.05
CA THR A 100 -0.80 -13.95 2.31
C THR A 100 -0.11 -13.14 3.38
N SER A 101 -0.83 -12.16 3.95
CA SER A 101 -0.28 -11.32 5.02
C SER A 101 -0.12 -12.11 6.33
N PRO A 102 1.05 -12.05 6.98
CA PRO A 102 1.25 -12.66 8.30
C PRO A 102 0.66 -11.83 9.45
N VAL A 103 -0.02 -10.73 9.14
CA VAL A 103 -0.76 -9.88 10.09
C VAL A 103 -2.18 -9.62 9.59
N PRO A 104 -3.17 -9.47 10.50
CA PRO A 104 -4.54 -9.17 10.09
C PRO A 104 -4.63 -7.87 9.30
N LEU A 105 -5.24 -7.95 8.12
CA LEU A 105 -5.56 -6.81 7.27
C LEU A 105 -7.06 -6.51 7.29
N PHE A 106 -7.44 -5.27 7.03
CA PHE A 106 -8.82 -4.93 6.68
C PHE A 106 -9.27 -5.70 5.43
N GLY A 107 -10.58 -5.92 5.28
CA GLY A 107 -11.14 -6.70 4.17
C GLY A 107 -11.31 -5.93 2.88
N SER A 108 -11.08 -4.61 2.89
CA SER A 108 -11.15 -3.75 1.71
C SER A 108 -10.32 -2.47 1.87
N GLY A 109 -10.03 -1.79 0.75
CA GLY A 109 -9.47 -0.46 0.74
C GLY A 109 -10.36 0.58 1.44
N ASN A 110 -11.68 0.44 1.32
CA ASN A 110 -12.68 1.27 2.00
C ASN A 110 -12.62 1.14 3.52
N GLU A 111 -12.55 -0.09 4.04
CA GLU A 111 -12.38 -0.32 5.49
C GLU A 111 -11.07 0.27 5.99
N ALA A 112 -9.96 0.04 5.27
CA ALA A 112 -8.65 0.58 5.60
C ALA A 112 -8.65 2.12 5.59
N ALA A 113 -9.26 2.74 4.57
CA ALA A 113 -9.37 4.20 4.47
C ALA A 113 -10.20 4.77 5.62
N LYS A 114 -11.36 4.18 5.91
CA LYS A 114 -12.24 4.62 7.00
C LYS A 114 -11.53 4.55 8.35
N ALA A 115 -10.87 3.44 8.65
CA ALA A 115 -10.12 3.28 9.90
C ALA A 115 -8.96 4.28 9.98
N GLY A 116 -8.21 4.44 8.89
CA GLY A 116 -7.07 5.34 8.80
C GLY A 116 -7.43 6.83 8.91
N MET A 117 -8.63 7.23 8.48
CA MET A 117 -9.10 8.62 8.54
C MET A 117 -9.73 9.01 9.89
N ALA A 118 -10.06 8.05 10.76
CA ALA A 118 -10.85 8.29 11.98
C ALA A 118 -10.30 9.39 12.89
N GLU A 119 -8.97 9.46 13.09
CA GLU A 119 -8.32 10.44 13.97
C GLU A 119 -7.42 11.41 13.19
N ILE A 120 -7.64 11.60 11.89
CA ILE A 120 -6.70 12.36 11.05
C ILE A 120 -6.55 13.84 11.44
N ALA A 121 -7.61 14.43 12.03
CA ALA A 121 -7.58 15.81 12.51
C ALA A 121 -6.85 15.96 13.85
N GLN A 122 -6.78 14.89 14.65
CA GLN A 122 -6.13 14.87 15.95
C GLN A 122 -5.56 13.46 16.22
N PRO A 123 -4.41 13.11 15.62
CA PRO A 123 -3.84 11.77 15.75
C PRO A 123 -3.43 11.48 17.21
N GLY A 124 -3.61 10.24 17.65
CA GLY A 124 -3.17 9.80 18.97
C GLY A 124 -1.64 9.71 19.11
N PRO A 125 -1.11 9.56 20.35
CA PRO A 125 0.34 9.54 20.61
C PRO A 125 1.11 8.45 19.84
N GLU A 126 0.49 7.30 19.59
CA GLU A 126 1.11 6.22 18.80
C GLU A 126 1.25 6.59 17.33
N ALA A 127 0.25 7.27 16.76
CA ALA A 127 0.29 7.78 15.40
C ALA A 127 1.35 8.87 15.26
N GLU A 128 1.40 9.83 16.20
CA GLU A 128 2.44 10.86 16.24
C GLU A 128 3.85 10.25 16.30
N ALA A 129 4.06 9.25 17.15
CA ALA A 129 5.33 8.54 17.25
C ALA A 129 5.69 7.81 15.94
N ALA A 130 4.72 7.22 15.25
CA ALA A 130 4.92 6.60 13.95
C ALA A 130 5.28 7.63 12.87
N ILE A 131 4.59 8.78 12.82
CA ILE A 131 4.88 9.89 11.91
C ILE A 131 6.33 10.34 12.10
N VAL A 132 6.75 10.64 13.34
CA VAL A 132 8.14 11.07 13.63
C VAL A 132 9.16 10.04 13.13
N LYS A 133 8.91 8.74 13.29
CA LYS A 133 9.80 7.68 12.79
C LYS A 133 9.87 7.66 11.26
N ILE A 134 8.73 7.83 10.58
CA ILE A 134 8.67 7.85 9.11
C ILE A 134 9.39 9.06 8.56
N THR A 135 9.14 10.25 9.10
CA THR A 135 9.77 11.51 8.65
C THR A 135 11.30 11.48 8.80
N ARG A 136 11.83 10.74 9.77
CA ARG A 136 13.30 10.55 9.90
C ARG A 136 13.90 9.62 8.83
N ARG A 137 13.10 8.71 8.29
CA ARG A 137 13.54 7.72 7.29
C ARG A 137 13.38 8.22 5.85
N ARG A 138 12.31 8.95 5.57
CA ARG A 138 11.96 9.48 4.25
C ARG A 138 12.59 10.86 4.06
N GLN A 139 13.68 10.92 3.29
CA GLN A 139 14.44 12.15 3.06
C GLN A 139 13.79 13.10 2.05
N ASP A 140 12.82 12.61 1.28
CA ASP A 140 12.10 13.34 0.23
C ASP A 140 10.88 14.13 0.74
N LEU A 141 10.63 14.11 2.05
CA LEU A 141 9.54 14.86 2.69
C LEU A 141 9.94 16.29 3.11
N TYR A 142 11.17 16.73 2.76
CA TYR A 142 11.72 18.05 3.06
C TYR A 142 12.18 18.78 1.80
#